data_AF-A0A542B314-F1
#
_entry.id   AF-A0A542B314-F1
#
_cell.length_a   1.000
_cell.length_b   1.000
_cell.length_c   1.000
_cell.angle_alpha   90.00
_cell.angle_beta   90.00
_cell.angle_gamma   90.00
#
_symmetry.space_group_name_H-M   'P 1'
#
loop_
_entity.id
_entity.type
_entity.pdbx_description
1 polymer ?
#
loop_
_entity_poly.entity_id
_entity_poly.type
_entity_poly.pdbx_seq_one_letter_code
_entity_poly.pdbx_strand_id
1 'polypeptide(L)' 'MSDDGYKVISVEDDPKLLQEALDQASEDEGVVVSVLWQPSREVTVGGVTKQASSGYTIIVDFGLEQPDSHH' A
#
# COMPACT_ATOMS: atom_id res chain seq x y z
N MET A 1 21.42 -5.08 -8.29
CA MET A 1 20.31 -5.75 -7.59
C MET A 1 19.15 -4.79 -7.76
N SER A 2 18.12 -5.19 -8.50
CA SER A 2 16.99 -4.31 -8.78
C SER A 2 16.23 -4.11 -7.48
N ASP A 3 16.23 -2.90 -6.94
CA ASP A 3 15.21 -2.49 -5.99
C ASP A 3 13.92 -2.53 -6.81
N ASP A 4 13.18 -3.64 -6.72
CA ASP A 4 11.86 -3.73 -7.35
C ASP A 4 11.07 -2.54 -6.79
N GLY A 5 10.66 -1.61 -7.67
CA GLY A 5 10.17 -0.27 -7.33
C GLY A 5 8.85 -0.22 -6.55
N TYR A 6 8.51 -1.28 -5.83
CA TYR A 6 7.33 -1.39 -5.02
C TYR A 6 7.50 -0.75 -3.65
N LYS A 7 6.51 0.04 -3.25
CA LYS A 7 6.34 0.55 -1.89
C LYS A 7 5.06 -0.03 -1.29
N VAL A 8 5.17 -0.50 -0.06
CA VAL A 8 4.02 -0.94 0.74
C VAL A 8 3.70 0.14 1.77
N ILE A 9 2.47 0.61 1.78
CA ILE A 9 1.98 1.66 2.67
C ILE A 9 0.89 1.06 3.56
N SER A 10 1.03 1.20 4.87
CA SER A 10 0.00 0.83 5.84
C SER A 10 -0.77 2.07 6.27
N VAL A 11 -2.10 1.99 6.21
CA VAL A 11 -3.02 3.09 6.57
C VAL A 11 -4.00 2.56 7.61
N GLU A 12 -4.37 3.41 8.57
CA GLU A 12 -5.39 3.08 9.55
C GLU A 12 -6.75 2.83 8.89
N ASP A 13 -7.68 2.20 9.63
CA ASP A 13 -9.05 1.89 9.18
C ASP A 13 -9.92 3.16 9.10
N ASP A 14 -9.46 4.16 8.35
CA ASP A 14 -10.09 5.46 8.13
C ASP A 14 -10.14 5.75 6.63
N PRO A 15 -11.35 5.88 6.04
CA PRO A 15 -11.51 6.15 4.61
C PRO A 15 -10.85 7.44 4.13
N LYS A 16 -10.75 8.48 4.98
CA LYS A 16 -10.13 9.76 4.62
C LYS A 16 -8.62 9.60 4.50
N LEU A 17 -8.00 8.88 5.44
CA LEU A 17 -6.55 8.60 5.39
C LEU A 17 -6.20 7.69 4.22
N LEU A 18 -7.08 6.74 3.88
CA LEU A 18 -6.92 5.92 2.68
C LEU A 18 -6.93 6.80 1.42
N GLN A 19 -7.89 7.72 1.31
CA GLN A 19 -7.95 8.64 0.17
C GLN A 19 -6.67 9.49 0.07
N GLU A 20 -6.24 10.10 1.17
CA GLU A 20 -5.01 10.91 1.20
C GLU A 20 -3.77 10.10 0.79
N ALA A 21 -3.67 8.83 1.18
CA ALA A 21 -2.56 7.96 0.79
C ALA A 21 -2.59 7.58 -0.70
N LEU A 22 -3.78 7.43 -1.29
CA LEU A 22 -3.94 7.16 -2.72
C LEU A 22 -3.63 8.41 -3.56
N ASP A 23 -4.10 9.58 -3.10
CA ASP A 23 -3.81 10.86 -3.75
C ASP A 23 -2.30 11.12 -3.75
N GLN A 24 -1.62 10.92 -2.62
CA GLN A 24 -0.16 11.05 -2.55
C GLN A 24 0.56 10.05 -3.48
N ALA A 25 0.11 8.79 -3.54
CA ALA A 25 0.71 7.80 -4.44
C ALA A 25 0.61 8.25 -5.91
N SER A 26 -0.52 8.87 -6.28
CA SER A 26 -0.71 9.44 -7.62
C SER A 26 0.17 10.67 -7.87
N GLU A 27 0.34 11.55 -6.87
CA GLU A 27 1.21 12.73 -6.97
C GLU A 27 2.68 12.33 -7.14
N ASP A 28 3.09 11.22 -6.51
CA ASP A 28 4.43 10.66 -6.61
C ASP A 28 4.64 9.86 -7.92
N GLU A 29 3.70 9.94 -8.88
CA GLU A 29 3.69 9.18 -10.14
C GLU A 29 3.69 7.65 -9.95
N GLY A 30 3.29 7.17 -8.77
CA GLY A 30 3.19 5.75 -8.44
C GLY A 30 1.90 5.12 -8.97
N VAL A 31 2.00 3.90 -9.48
CA VAL A 31 0.85 3.10 -9.92
C VAL A 31 0.36 2.23 -8.77
N VAL A 32 -0.86 2.46 -8.29
CA VAL A 32 -1.47 1.61 -7.27
C VAL A 32 -1.83 0.25 -7.88
N VAL A 33 -1.18 -0.81 -7.40
CA VAL A 33 -1.36 -2.18 -7.89
C VAL A 33 -2.41 -2.93 -7.06
N SER A 34 -2.44 -2.69 -5.75
CA SER A 34 -3.37 -3.38 -4.86
C SER A 34 -3.70 -2.53 -3.63
N VAL A 35 -4.95 -2.65 -3.18
CA VAL A 35 -5.43 -2.12 -1.90
C VAL A 35 -6.14 -3.25 -1.17
N LEU A 36 -5.68 -3.57 0.03
CA LEU A 36 -6.18 -4.67 0.84
C LEU A 36 -6.63 -4.13 2.19
N TRP A 37 -7.92 -4.24 2.51
CA TRP A 37 -8.38 -4.06 3.88
C TRP A 37 -8.09 -5.33 4.68
N GLN A 38 -7.59 -5.16 5.91
CA GLN A 38 -7.31 -6.27 6.81
C GLN A 38 -7.94 -6.02 8.18
N PRO A 39 -8.62 -7.01 8.77
CA PRO A 39 -9.15 -6.89 10.12
C PRO A 39 -8.01 -6.92 11.15
N SER A 40 -8.34 -6.47 12.36
CA SER A 40 -7.45 -6.63 13.51
C SER A 40 -7.19 -8.10 13.77
N ARG A 41 -5.92 -8.43 14.03
CA ARG A 41 -5.48 -9.82 14.20
C ARG A 41 -4.22 -9.90 15.02
N GLU A 42 -4.05 -11.05 15.65
CA GLU A 42 -2.80 -11.40 16.27
C GLU A 42 -1.80 -11.90 15.21
N VAL A 43 -0.59 -11.35 15.22
CA VAL A 43 0.48 -11.69 14.28
C VAL A 43 1.71 -12.10 15.07
N THR A 44 2.33 -13.22 14.68
CA THR A 44 3.60 -13.66 15.26
C THR A 44 4.72 -13.44 14.24
N VAL A 45 5.70 -12.62 14.61
CA VAL A 45 6.88 -12.32 13.78
C VAL A 45 8.13 -12.61 14.60
N GLY A 46 8.98 -13.50 14.10
CA GLY A 46 10.21 -13.89 14.80
C GLY A 46 9.98 -14.48 16.20
N GLY A 47 8.86 -15.19 16.40
CA GLY A 47 8.47 -15.76 17.68
C GLY A 47 7.86 -14.77 18.68
N VAL A 48 7.73 -13.49 18.31
CA VAL A 48 7.06 -12.47 19.13
C VAL A 48 5.65 -12.24 18.60
N THR A 49 4.67 -12.42 19.47
CA THR A 49 3.25 -12.20 19.18
C THR A 49 2.87 -10.75 19.45
N LYS A 50 2.18 -10.11 18.49
CA LYS A 50 1.71 -8.72 18.58
C LYS A 50 0.28 -8.62 18.06
N GLN A 51 -0.48 -7.68 18.61
CA GLN A 51 -1.76 -7.29 18.02
C GLN A 51 -1.53 -6.27 16.92
N ALA A 52 -2.03 -6.58 15.72
CA ALA A 52 -2.12 -5.65 14.61
C ALA A 52 -3.55 -5.11 14.54
N SER A 53 -3.70 -3.78 14.51
CA SER A 53 -4.99 -3.12 14.31
C SER A 53 -5.55 -3.38 12.91
N SER A 54 -6.86 -3.18 12.73
CA SER A 54 -7.43 -3.16 11.38
C SER A 54 -6.91 -1.96 10.60
N GLY A 55 -6.90 -2.08 9.28
CA GLY A 55 -6.46 -1.02 8.39
C GLY A 55 -6.26 -1.49 6.96
N TYR A 56 -5.75 -0.59 6.13
CA TYR A 56 -5.48 -0.84 4.72
C TYR A 56 -3.98 -1.05 4.48
N THR A 57 -3.66 -1.92 3.53
CA THR A 57 -2.33 -2.06 2.94
C THR A 57 -2.43 -1.70 1.46
N ILE A 58 -1.66 -0.70 1.04
CA ILE A 58 -1.58 -0.23 -0.34
C ILE A 58 -0.23 -0.67 -0.90
N ILE A 59 -0.24 -1.26 -2.09
CA ILE A 59 0.97 -1.63 -2.84
C ILE A 59 1.04 -0.71 -4.05
N VAL A 60 2.13 0.07 -4.13
CA VAL A 60 2.38 1.05 -5.19
C VAL A 60 3.64 0.67 -5.94
N ASP A 61 3.62 0.74 -7.26
CA ASP A 61 4.76 0.50 -8.14
C ASP A 61 5.26 1.83 -8.73
N PHE A 62 6.54 2.13 -8.52
CA PHE A 62 7.23 3.30 -9.06
C PHE A 62 8.17 2.96 -10.22
N GLY A 63 8.24 1.69 -10.62
CA GLY A 63 9.09 1.19 -11.70
C GLY A 63 8.35 0.95 -13.01
N LEU A 64 7.01 1.02 -13.02
CA LEU A 64 6.22 0.91 -14.24
C LEU A 64 6.23 2.24 -15.00
N GLU A 65 6.69 2.21 -16.25
CA GLU A 65 6.32 3.26 -17.22
C GLU A 65 4.78 3.29 -17.30
N GLN A 66 4.19 4.49 -17.23
CA GLN A 66 2.73 4.64 -17.34
C GLN A 66 2.25 3.88 -18.58
N PRO A 67 1.19 3.05 -18.48
CA PRO A 67 0.68 2.35 -19.64
C PRO A 67 0.32 3.38 -20.70
N ASP A 68 0.85 3.19 -21.92
CA ASP A 68 0.56 4.05 -23.07
C ASP A 68 -0.95 4.34 -23.13
N SER A 69 -1.30 5.63 -23.13
CA SER A 69 -2.67 6.09 -23.30
C SER A 69 -3.13 5.74 -24.72
N HIS A 70 -3.59 4.51 -24.93
CA HIS A 70 -4.21 4.11 -26.19
C HIS A 70 -5.56 4.81 -26.32
N HIS A 71 -5.57 5.79 -27.21
CA HIS A 71 -6.69 6.68 -27.55
C HIS A 71 -7.47 6.21 -28.77
#